data_AF-A0A7W8GE51-F1
#
_entry.id   AF-A0A7W8GE51-F1
#
_cell.length_a   1.000
_cell.length_b   1.000
_cell.length_c   1.000
_cell.angle_alpha   90.00
_cell.angle_beta   90.00
_cell.angle_gamma   90.00
#
_symmetry.space_group_name_H-M   'P 1'
#
loop_
_entity.id
_entity.type
_entity.pdbx_description
1 polymer ?
#
loop_
_entity_poly.entity_id
_entity_poly.type
_entity_poly.pdbx_seq_one_letter_code
_entity_poly.pdbx_strand_id
1 'polypeptide(L)'
;MWRVFPLLLPALLSGCQDREARAETARLAARVAALEAQVQALGDAGSGAVSGSRPDEVVMRAAGQHCANDLDRVLETHRQDAGSYPAARDVRLPESCLDLRVGWRDLKPQSYAFSVADLEGRPLAQGRGP
;
A
#
# COMPACT_ATOMS: atom_id res chain seq x y z
N MET A 1 -12.91 -80.38 -1.24
CA MET A 1 -12.01 -79.77 -2.24
C MET A 1 -12.20 -78.26 -2.15
N TRP A 2 -11.09 -77.56 -1.90
CA TRP A 2 -10.94 -76.23 -1.30
C TRP A 2 -11.43 -75.10 -2.22
N ARG A 3 -12.42 -74.30 -1.78
CA ARG A 3 -12.82 -73.03 -2.42
C ARG A 3 -13.00 -71.96 -1.34
N VAL A 4 -11.88 -71.47 -0.81
CA VAL A 4 -11.87 -70.32 0.12
C VAL A 4 -10.66 -69.46 -0.21
N PHE A 5 -10.65 -68.81 -1.38
CA PHE A 5 -9.62 -67.80 -1.69
C PHE A 5 -10.02 -66.89 -2.86
N PRO A 6 -11.03 -66.00 -2.71
CA PRO A 6 -10.86 -64.69 -3.33
C PRO A 6 -11.54 -63.54 -2.55
N LEU A 7 -11.41 -63.48 -1.22
CA LEU A 7 -12.05 -62.41 -0.42
C LEU A 7 -11.09 -61.61 0.47
N LEU A 8 -9.79 -61.95 0.49
CA LEU A 8 -8.79 -61.25 1.31
C LEU A 8 -8.15 -60.03 0.61
N LEU A 9 -8.21 -59.92 -0.72
CA LEU A 9 -7.61 -58.79 -1.44
C LEU A 9 -8.33 -57.42 -1.30
N PRO A 10 -9.68 -57.31 -1.29
CA PRO A 10 -10.32 -55.99 -1.23
C PRO A 10 -10.22 -55.31 0.14
N ALA A 11 -10.13 -56.09 1.23
CA ALA A 11 -10.05 -55.54 2.59
C ALA A 11 -8.70 -54.87 2.89
N LEU A 12 -7.61 -55.35 2.27
CA LEU A 12 -6.27 -54.76 2.41
C LEU A 12 -6.12 -53.46 1.60
N LEU A 13 -6.84 -53.31 0.49
CA LEU A 13 -6.83 -52.09 -0.34
C LEU A 13 -7.64 -50.95 0.29
N SER A 14 -8.77 -51.25 0.95
CA SER A 14 -9.58 -50.23 1.63
C SER A 14 -8.88 -49.62 2.86
N GLY A 15 -8.07 -50.40 3.59
CA GLY A 15 -7.34 -49.89 4.76
C GLY A 15 -6.21 -48.91 4.43
N CYS A 16 -5.60 -49.01 3.24
CA CYS A 16 -4.57 -48.08 2.78
C CYS A 16 -5.18 -46.76 2.27
N GLN A 17 -6.25 -46.83 1.47
CA GLN A 17 -6.95 -45.64 0.97
C GLN A 17 -7.52 -44.77 2.11
N ASP A 18 -8.04 -45.41 3.16
CA ASP A 18 -8.62 -44.73 4.33
C ASP A 18 -7.55 -44.08 5.24
N ARG A 19 -6.31 -44.57 5.21
CA ARG A 19 -5.17 -43.90 5.88
C ARG A 19 -4.62 -42.74 5.06
N GLU A 20 -4.54 -42.91 3.75
CA GLU A 20 -4.07 -41.87 2.82
C GLU A 20 -5.03 -40.66 2.82
N ALA A 21 -6.34 -40.90 2.77
CA ALA A 21 -7.34 -39.83 2.86
C ALA A 21 -7.28 -39.05 4.19
N ARG A 22 -7.00 -39.73 5.31
CA ARG A 22 -6.80 -39.05 6.61
C ARG A 22 -5.48 -38.28 6.68
N ALA A 23 -4.44 -38.73 6.00
CA ALA A 23 -3.17 -38.02 5.92
C ALA A 23 -3.27 -36.75 5.06
N GLU A 24 -4.01 -36.80 3.95
CA GLU A 24 -4.25 -35.64 3.08
C GLU A 24 -5.11 -34.58 3.77
N THR A 25 -6.19 -34.99 4.44
CA THR A 25 -7.05 -34.08 5.21
C THR A 25 -6.30 -33.44 6.39
N ALA A 26 -5.43 -34.17 7.09
CA ALA A 26 -4.58 -33.59 8.13
C ALA A 26 -3.59 -32.55 7.59
N ARG A 27 -3.01 -32.79 6.39
CA ARG A 27 -2.12 -31.82 5.72
C ARG A 27 -2.87 -30.56 5.27
N LEU A 28 -4.09 -30.72 4.74
CA LEU A 28 -4.94 -29.60 4.35
C LEU A 28 -5.36 -28.77 5.57
N ALA A 29 -5.79 -29.43 6.65
CA ALA A 29 -6.14 -28.77 7.91
C ALA A 29 -4.96 -27.98 8.51
N ALA A 30 -3.74 -28.55 8.46
CA ALA A 30 -2.53 -27.84 8.93
C ALA A 30 -2.23 -26.59 8.08
N ARG A 31 -2.43 -26.65 6.76
CA ARG A 31 -2.25 -25.48 5.88
C ARG A 31 -3.31 -24.41 6.15
N VAL A 32 -4.57 -24.81 6.31
CA VAL A 32 -5.66 -23.89 6.64
C VAL A 32 -5.40 -23.21 7.98
N ALA A 33 -5.03 -23.96 9.02
CA ALA A 33 -4.69 -23.39 10.32
C ALA A 33 -3.50 -22.41 10.25
N ALA A 34 -2.47 -22.73 9.46
CA ALA A 34 -1.34 -21.84 9.24
C ALA A 34 -1.73 -20.58 8.46
N LEU A 35 -2.66 -20.68 7.50
CA LEU A 35 -3.19 -19.55 6.74
C LEU A 35 -4.10 -18.67 7.59
N GLU A 36 -4.97 -19.27 8.39
CA GLU A 36 -5.84 -18.57 9.35
C GLU A 36 -5.01 -17.84 10.40
N ALA A 37 -3.96 -18.47 10.94
CA ALA A 37 -3.03 -17.82 11.85
C ALA A 37 -2.30 -16.63 11.21
N GLN A 38 -1.91 -16.75 9.93
CA GLN A 38 -1.31 -15.64 9.18
C GLN A 38 -2.31 -14.51 8.93
N VAL A 39 -3.54 -14.82 8.55
CA VAL A 39 -4.62 -13.82 8.37
C VAL A 39 -4.92 -13.12 9.68
N GLN A 40 -4.97 -13.85 10.79
CA GLN A 40 -5.22 -13.29 12.11
C GLN A 40 -4.05 -12.42 12.57
N ALA A 41 -2.80 -12.87 12.38
CA ALA A 41 -1.61 -12.05 12.65
C ALA A 41 -1.55 -10.77 11.78
N LEU A 42 -1.99 -10.85 10.52
CA LEU A 42 -2.11 -9.68 9.64
C LEU A 42 -3.24 -8.75 10.08
N GLY A 43 -4.37 -9.30 10.54
CA GLY A 43 -5.48 -8.53 11.12
C GLY A 43 -5.08 -7.81 12.41
N ASP A 44 -4.32 -8.48 13.28
CA ASP A 44 -3.79 -7.92 14.52
C ASP A 44 -2.71 -6.86 14.25
N ALA A 45 -1.84 -7.09 13.26
CA ALA A 45 -0.86 -6.10 12.81
C ALA A 45 -1.52 -4.88 12.15
N GLY A 46 -2.58 -5.08 11.37
CA GLY A 46 -3.38 -3.99 10.79
C GLY A 46 -4.16 -3.20 11.84
N SER A 47 -4.61 -3.86 12.90
CA SER A 47 -5.32 -3.23 14.02
C SER A 47 -4.39 -2.50 15.00
N GLY A 48 -3.12 -2.92 15.10
CA GLY A 48 -2.10 -2.29 15.93
C GLY A 48 -1.35 -1.12 15.28
N ALA A 49 -1.32 -1.04 13.94
CA ALA A 49 -0.53 -0.04 13.20
C ALA A 49 -1.29 1.24 12.83
N VAL A 50 -2.62 1.29 12.98
CA VAL A 50 -3.43 2.49 12.69
C VAL A 50 -4.02 3.05 13.98
N SER A 51 -3.19 3.21 15.01
CA SER A 51 -3.61 3.89 16.23
C SER A 51 -3.31 5.39 16.10
N GLY A 52 -4.27 6.15 15.57
CA GLY A 52 -4.34 7.60 15.81
C GLY A 52 -4.70 8.50 14.63
N SER A 53 -4.66 8.04 13.37
CA SER A 53 -5.03 8.89 12.21
C SER A 53 -6.41 8.50 11.70
N ARG A 54 -7.35 9.45 11.64
CA ARG A 54 -8.66 9.21 11.01
C ARG A 54 -8.43 8.89 9.52
N PRO A 55 -9.21 7.99 8.89
CA PRO A 55 -9.05 7.66 7.46
C PRO A 55 -8.95 8.90 6.57
N ASP A 56 -9.72 9.95 6.86
CA ASP A 56 -9.70 11.23 6.16
C ASP A 56 -8.36 11.95 6.26
N GLU A 57 -7.67 11.86 7.41
CA GLU A 57 -6.35 12.48 7.61
C GLU A 57 -5.27 11.78 6.79
N VAL A 58 -5.38 10.45 6.65
CA VAL A 58 -4.47 9.65 5.82
C VAL A 58 -4.67 10.00 4.34
N VAL A 59 -5.92 10.08 3.89
CA VAL A 59 -6.26 10.46 2.51
C VAL A 59 -5.80 11.89 2.22
N MET A 60 -6.07 12.84 3.12
CA MET A 60 -5.65 14.23 2.95
C MET A 60 -4.12 14.38 2.93
N ARG A 61 -3.40 13.64 3.77
CA ARG A 61 -1.93 13.62 3.73
C ARG A 61 -1.41 13.04 2.41
N ALA A 62 -2.02 11.97 1.91
CA ALA A 62 -1.67 11.39 0.62
C ALA A 62 -1.93 12.37 -0.54
N ALA A 63 -3.06 13.08 -0.52
CA ALA A 63 -3.36 14.14 -1.48
C ALA A 63 -2.33 15.28 -1.43
N GLY A 64 -1.97 15.73 -0.21
CA GLY A 64 -0.93 16.73 -0.02
C GLY A 64 0.44 16.30 -0.56
N GLN A 65 0.82 15.05 -0.34
CA GLN A 65 2.07 14.51 -0.88
C GLN A 65 2.03 14.38 -2.41
N HIS A 66 0.89 13.99 -2.98
CA HIS A 66 0.71 13.91 -4.43
C HIS A 66 0.84 15.28 -5.09
N CYS A 67 0.19 16.31 -4.53
CA CYS A 67 0.34 17.71 -4.94
C CYS A 67 1.81 18.17 -4.88
N ALA A 68 2.52 17.90 -3.78
CA ALA A 68 3.91 18.29 -3.63
C ALA A 68 4.80 17.66 -4.71
N ASN A 69 4.66 16.36 -4.96
CA ASN A 69 5.44 15.64 -5.96
C ASN A 69 5.18 16.15 -7.39
N ASP A 70 3.93 16.48 -7.72
CA ASP A 70 3.60 17.01 -9.05
C ASP A 70 4.09 18.44 -9.22
N LEU A 71 3.99 19.27 -8.18
CA LEU A 71 4.53 20.63 -8.21
C LEU A 71 6.06 20.63 -8.35
N ASP A 72 6.76 19.77 -7.62
CA ASP A 72 8.21 19.57 -7.79
C ASP A 72 8.55 19.21 -9.24
N ARG A 73 7.77 18.30 -9.86
CA ARG A 73 7.95 17.92 -11.26
C ARG A 73 7.73 19.09 -12.21
N VAL A 74 6.65 19.87 -12.03
CA VAL A 74 6.36 21.05 -12.87
C VAL A 74 7.50 22.07 -12.79
N LEU A 75 7.99 22.38 -11.58
CA LEU A 75 9.09 23.31 -11.37
C LEU A 75 10.38 22.81 -12.03
N GLU A 76 10.69 21.54 -11.86
CA GLU A 76 11.89 20.93 -12.42
C GLU A 76 11.84 20.83 -13.95
N THR A 77 10.69 20.50 -14.54
CA THR A 77 10.49 20.54 -16.00
C THR A 77 10.70 21.96 -16.53
N HIS A 78 10.10 22.97 -15.90
CA HIS A 78 10.33 24.36 -16.31
C HIS A 78 11.81 24.74 -16.23
N ARG A 79 12.51 24.35 -15.15
CA ARG A 79 13.96 24.61 -15.01
C ARG A 79 14.77 23.93 -16.11
N GLN A 80 14.41 22.71 -16.50
CA GLN A 80 15.06 21.98 -17.58
C GLN A 80 14.85 22.66 -18.93
N ASP A 81 13.65 23.20 -19.19
CA ASP A 81 13.30 23.86 -20.45
C ASP A 81 13.85 25.29 -20.57
N ALA A 82 13.78 26.07 -19.48
CA ALA A 82 14.10 27.50 -19.46
C ALA A 82 15.43 27.84 -18.76
N GLY A 83 16.11 26.87 -18.15
CA GLY A 83 17.36 27.05 -17.40
C GLY A 83 17.23 27.68 -16.01
N SER A 84 16.00 28.04 -15.59
CA SER A 84 15.71 28.60 -14.27
C SER A 84 14.28 28.30 -13.82
N TYR A 85 14.01 28.33 -12.52
CA TYR A 85 12.64 28.22 -12.00
C TYR A 85 11.83 29.49 -12.29
N PRO A 86 10.50 29.36 -12.46
CA PRO A 86 9.63 30.50 -12.72
C PRO A 86 9.48 31.42 -11.49
N ALA A 87 8.99 32.64 -11.70
CA ALA A 87 8.52 33.46 -10.59
C ALA A 87 7.17 32.93 -10.07
N ALA A 88 6.86 33.17 -8.80
CA ALA A 88 5.66 32.62 -8.14
C ALA A 88 4.34 32.91 -8.88
N ARG A 89 4.22 34.11 -9.47
CA ARG A 89 3.03 34.53 -10.22
C ARG A 89 2.84 33.78 -11.54
N ASP A 90 3.91 33.17 -12.07
CA ASP A 90 3.92 32.47 -13.35
C ASP A 90 3.74 30.95 -13.16
N VAL A 91 3.78 30.47 -11.91
CA VAL A 91 3.51 29.07 -11.59
C VAL A 91 2.01 28.79 -11.72
N ARG A 92 1.67 27.90 -12.65
CA ARG A 92 0.35 27.27 -12.68
C ARG A 92 0.40 26.01 -11.81
N LEU A 93 -0.44 25.96 -10.78
CA LEU A 93 -0.51 24.79 -9.92
C LEU A 93 -1.10 23.59 -10.68
N PRO A 94 -0.57 22.37 -10.47
CA PRO A 94 -1.13 21.16 -11.05
C PRO A 94 -2.51 20.85 -10.45
N GLU A 95 -3.33 20.10 -11.18
CA GLU A 95 -4.69 19.73 -10.74
C GLU A 95 -4.70 18.95 -9.42
N SER A 96 -3.64 18.20 -9.12
CA SER A 96 -3.47 17.50 -7.84
C SER A 96 -3.38 18.43 -6.63
N CYS A 97 -3.14 19.73 -6.84
CA CYS A 97 -3.15 20.76 -5.81
C CYS A 97 -4.48 21.52 -5.69
N LEU A 98 -5.51 21.16 -6.46
CA LEU A 98 -6.85 21.72 -6.28
C LEU A 98 -7.35 21.42 -4.87
N ASP A 99 -8.05 22.37 -4.26
CA ASP A 99 -8.52 22.33 -2.87
C ASP A 99 -7.43 22.25 -1.79
N LEU A 100 -6.16 22.48 -2.16
CA LEU A 100 -5.03 22.58 -1.25
C LEU A 100 -4.42 23.98 -1.29
N ARG A 101 -3.76 24.36 -0.19
CA ARG A 101 -3.03 25.61 -0.06
C ARG A 101 -1.55 25.38 -0.29
N VAL A 102 -1.03 25.94 -1.38
CA VAL A 102 0.42 25.99 -1.63
C VAL A 102 0.97 27.31 -1.13
N GLY A 103 1.93 27.24 -0.22
CA GLY A 103 2.63 28.40 0.35
C GLY A 103 4.10 28.40 -0.05
N TRP A 104 4.54 29.43 -0.77
CA TRP A 104 5.95 29.62 -1.10
C TRP A 104 6.72 30.14 0.11
N ARG A 105 7.78 29.42 0.50
CA ARG A 105 8.80 29.91 1.44
C ARG A 105 9.96 30.54 0.71
N ASP A 106 10.34 29.96 -0.44
CA ASP A 106 11.33 30.47 -1.35
C ASP A 106 10.98 30.08 -2.78
N LEU A 107 11.18 30.98 -3.75
CA LEU A 107 11.10 30.67 -5.17
C LEU A 107 11.96 31.68 -5.92
N LYS A 108 13.17 31.26 -6.24
CA LYS A 108 14.24 32.01 -6.89
C LYS A 108 14.62 31.29 -8.18
N PRO A 109 15.35 31.94 -9.11
CA PRO A 109 15.74 31.33 -10.37
C PRO A 109 16.48 29.99 -10.25
N GLN A 110 17.16 29.77 -9.12
CA GLN A 110 17.99 28.59 -8.88
C GLN A 110 17.63 27.86 -7.59
N SER A 111 16.52 28.19 -6.91
CA SER A 111 16.08 27.51 -5.69
C SER A 111 14.59 27.62 -5.43
N TYR A 112 13.99 26.61 -4.80
CA TYR A 112 12.62 26.71 -4.32
C TYR A 112 12.40 25.96 -3.00
N ALA A 113 11.41 26.42 -2.25
CA ALA A 113 10.86 25.75 -1.09
C ALA A 113 9.40 26.16 -0.92
N PHE A 114 8.52 25.18 -0.68
CA PHE A 114 7.11 25.44 -0.41
C PHE A 114 6.57 24.50 0.67
N SER A 115 5.34 24.77 1.09
CA SER A 115 4.52 23.88 1.90
C SER A 115 3.17 23.65 1.23
N VAL A 116 2.60 22.47 1.44
CA VAL A 116 1.24 22.12 1.06
C VAL A 116 0.45 21.92 2.35
N ALA A 117 -0.66 22.63 2.46
CA ALA A 117 -1.58 22.55 3.59
C ALA A 117 -3.00 22.33 3.08
N ASP A 118 -3.89 21.89 3.97
CA ASP A 118 -5.32 21.93 3.67
C ASP A 118 -5.89 23.36 3.74
N LEU A 119 -7.19 23.50 3.49
CA LEU A 119 -7.90 24.78 3.53
C LEU A 119 -7.89 25.46 4.91
N GLU A 120 -7.73 24.68 5.98
CA GLU A 120 -7.61 25.16 7.36
C GLU A 120 -6.17 25.58 7.71
N GLY A 121 -5.21 25.32 6.83
CA GLY A 121 -3.80 25.63 7.03
C GLY A 121 -3.02 24.54 7.78
N ARG A 122 -3.58 23.35 7.97
CA ARG A 122 -2.86 22.23 8.58
C ARG A 122 -1.83 21.69 7.58
N PRO A 123 -0.57 21.50 8.00
CA PRO A 123 0.48 21.05 7.08
C PRO A 123 0.25 19.60 6.66
N LEU A 124 0.34 19.36 5.36
CA LEU A 124 0.19 18.03 4.76
C LEU A 124 1.51 17.52 4.17
N ALA A 125 2.24 18.39 3.45
CA ALA A 125 3.51 18.06 2.81
C ALA A 125 4.39 19.30 2.58
N GLN A 126 5.60 19.09 2.09
CA GLN A 126 6.52 20.16 1.71
C GLN A 126 7.42 19.68 0.56
N GLY A 127 7.84 20.62 -0.28
CA GLY A 127 8.81 20.39 -1.35
C GLY A 127 9.96 21.40 -1.28
N ARG A 128 11.13 20.98 -1.76
CA ARG A 128 12.34 21.82 -1.88
C ARG A 128 13.26 21.29 -2.97
N GLY A 129 13.85 22.19 -3.73
CA GLY A 129 14.88 21.91 -4.72
C GLY A 129 16.15 22.74 -4.47
N PRO A 130 17.27 22.41 -5.16
CA PRO A 130 18.43 23.28 -5.21
C PRO A 130 17.98 24.64 -5.68
#